data_AF-A0A4C2EC43-F1
#
_entry.id   AF-A0A4C2EC43-F1
#
_cell.length_a   1.000
_cell.length_b   1.000
_cell.length_c   1.000
_cell.angle_alpha   90.00
_cell.angle_beta   90.00
_cell.angle_gamma   90.00
#
_symmetry.space_group_name_H-M   'P 1'
#
loop_
_entity.id
_entity.type
_entity.pdbx_description
1 polymer ?
#
loop_
_entity_poly.entity_id
_entity_poly.type
_entity_poly.pdbx_seq_one_letter_code
_entity_poly.pdbx_strand_id
1 'polypeptide(L)'
;MSEGCEFFSSDAWNQRLTEFVVMSWDVETFLRKSQTRTSTVATFEKFTGSDETVDADTVAQLPIGQAIEDTDNELDITRSEVLETWRSHNQDRIPDKCPHDCYTTDAEYCLFHMDPEAHPKQDITTNEISKQVAETISKQGEQTKCFVGSRFSQLDLSNKTLQAPDNHPIDFRFSTFQQETSFSETVFEQNVKFKGAKFETVGDNSSQSKSEYNAHYVDFKGDFDFMRAEFRSEADFKFCTFLGDVRFNSAEFAAAAMFNYSRFEGRSDFMASTFTGKADFSKCRFDEVAYLNGTYDTAGIFNYTVFAGDVVLYRTIFSGKAEFFATKFGGEFDSGYAKFRGEARFNEAEFTDDTSFENSVFSDEIYLKNVSTESLINLTHSRIAGGEIVLPKGIDTPIFDFSFATLGAVSFDAPVEIVDELFEYVIFNRTKFKEFNFNEHQENLKPSWRIHTTVGDSPGSLLERRPRDREMLNALESTYNRAKVGAKDVGHNKAASEFFFKQMSTRRRQYLARFWNTPDWRKKGVLLARWASNGTIGLITGYGERPSYVIGTSMLVIPLFSVVYWALPSDPPTSGKFGLEYLIFSIQSFVTLILGSAPADSSVAFQFVSAIEAFIGAFLIALLVFTLTRSIHR
;
A
#
# COMPACT_ATOMS: atom_id res chain seq x y z
N MET A 1 -17.13 53.49 -29.72
CA MET A 1 -17.76 52.21 -30.11
C MET A 1 -16.78 51.09 -29.77
N SER A 2 -16.58 50.82 -28.48
CA SER A 2 -16.23 49.47 -28.04
C SER A 2 -17.55 48.86 -27.58
N GLU A 3 -18.21 48.09 -28.45
CA GLU A 3 -19.50 47.46 -28.15
C GLU A 3 -19.33 46.13 -27.38
N GLY A 4 -18.12 45.80 -26.89
CA GLY A 4 -17.86 44.51 -26.24
C GLY A 4 -16.73 44.55 -25.23
N CYS A 5 -16.76 43.60 -24.31
CA CYS A 5 -15.83 43.52 -23.18
C CYS A 5 -14.37 43.25 -23.63
N GLU A 6 -13.44 44.05 -23.10
CA GLU A 6 -12.03 44.07 -23.50
C GLU A 6 -11.13 43.10 -22.69
N PHE A 7 -11.72 42.18 -21.92
CA PHE A 7 -10.96 41.29 -21.01
C PHE A 7 -9.89 40.44 -21.72
N PHE A 8 -10.21 39.84 -22.87
CA PHE A 8 -9.27 38.96 -23.59
C PHE A 8 -8.08 39.71 -24.23
N SER A 9 -8.16 41.04 -24.33
CA SER A 9 -7.05 41.91 -24.73
C SER A 9 -6.30 42.55 -23.54
N SER A 10 -6.74 42.29 -22.31
CA SER A 10 -6.16 42.90 -21.10
C SER A 10 -4.87 42.22 -20.64
N ASP A 11 -4.02 42.99 -19.94
CA ASP A 11 -2.82 42.45 -19.29
C ASP A 11 -3.16 41.41 -18.20
N ALA A 12 -4.28 41.58 -17.51
CA ALA A 12 -4.75 40.62 -16.50
C ALA A 12 -5.02 39.23 -17.11
N TRP A 13 -5.60 39.18 -18.31
CA TRP A 13 -5.78 37.93 -19.04
C TRP A 13 -4.45 37.31 -19.49
N ASN A 14 -3.53 38.12 -20.03
CA ASN A 14 -2.19 37.66 -20.41
C ASN A 14 -1.44 37.07 -19.21
N GLN A 15 -1.47 37.73 -18.06
CA GLN A 15 -0.84 37.26 -16.83
C GLN A 15 -1.43 35.92 -16.39
N ARG A 16 -2.76 35.82 -16.30
CA ARG A 16 -3.42 34.59 -15.87
C ARG A 16 -3.13 33.41 -16.78
N LEU A 17 -3.18 33.64 -18.09
CA LEU A 17 -2.86 32.60 -19.06
C LEU A 17 -1.39 32.19 -18.94
N THR A 18 -0.48 33.14 -18.72
CA THR A 18 0.93 32.84 -18.46
C THR A 18 1.09 31.93 -17.25
N GLU A 19 0.49 32.29 -16.11
CA GLU A 19 0.54 31.52 -14.85
C GLU A 19 0.01 30.10 -15.03
N PHE A 20 -1.13 29.93 -15.71
CA PHE A 20 -1.65 28.61 -16.03
C PHE A 20 -0.70 27.81 -16.94
N VAL A 21 -0.21 28.44 -18.02
CA VAL A 21 0.61 27.75 -19.02
C VAL A 21 1.89 27.21 -18.41
N VAL A 22 2.56 28.02 -17.58
CA VAL A 22 3.82 27.63 -16.96
C VAL A 22 3.65 26.52 -15.91
N MET A 23 2.46 26.35 -15.34
CA MET A 23 2.13 25.19 -14.50
C MET A 23 1.68 23.98 -15.30
N SER A 24 0.99 24.20 -16.43
CA SER A 24 0.30 23.13 -17.16
C SER A 24 1.16 22.35 -18.14
N TRP A 25 2.28 22.91 -18.58
CA TRP A 25 3.24 22.26 -19.46
C TRP A 25 4.48 21.88 -18.66
N ASP A 26 4.89 20.62 -18.79
CA ASP A 26 6.22 20.20 -18.37
C ASP A 26 7.29 20.70 -19.34
N VAL A 27 8.55 20.71 -18.87
CA VAL A 27 9.71 21.16 -19.65
C VAL A 27 9.80 20.42 -20.99
N GLU A 28 9.66 19.10 -20.98
CA GLU A 28 9.73 18.29 -22.21
C GLU A 28 8.64 18.68 -23.21
N THR A 29 7.40 18.85 -22.76
CA THR A 29 6.26 19.23 -23.60
C THR A 29 6.49 20.58 -24.25
N PHE A 30 7.01 21.56 -23.50
CA PHE A 30 7.36 22.85 -24.07
C PHE A 30 8.48 22.70 -25.12
N LEU A 31 9.58 22.05 -24.79
CA LEU A 31 10.72 21.89 -25.71
C LEU A 31 10.32 21.18 -27.00
N ARG A 32 9.48 20.15 -26.92
CA ARG A 32 8.98 19.41 -28.08
C ARG A 32 8.05 20.24 -28.97
N LYS A 33 7.29 21.16 -28.38
CA LYS A 33 6.34 22.02 -29.11
C LYS A 33 6.93 23.36 -29.54
N SER A 34 8.07 23.76 -28.98
CA SER A 34 8.80 24.94 -29.41
C SER A 34 9.31 24.74 -30.83
N GLN A 35 9.17 25.76 -31.67
CA GLN A 35 9.72 25.76 -33.02
C GLN A 35 11.20 26.17 -33.04
N THR A 36 11.70 26.75 -31.95
CA THR A 36 13.04 27.33 -31.81
C THR A 36 13.98 26.49 -30.95
N ARG A 37 13.45 25.49 -30.23
CA ARG A 37 14.22 24.65 -29.29
C ARG A 37 14.07 23.16 -29.63
N THR A 38 15.07 22.36 -29.25
CA THR A 38 15.08 20.90 -29.44
C THR A 38 15.15 20.18 -28.11
N SER A 39 14.28 19.18 -27.89
CA SER A 39 14.36 18.28 -26.74
C SER A 39 15.49 17.26 -26.94
N THR A 40 16.69 17.55 -26.42
CA THR A 40 17.81 16.60 -26.42
C THR A 40 18.28 16.30 -25.00
N VAL A 41 18.92 15.15 -24.78
CA VAL A 41 19.52 14.80 -23.48
C VAL A 41 20.48 15.89 -23.00
N ALA A 42 21.29 16.45 -23.90
CA ALA A 42 22.18 17.60 -23.63
C ALA A 42 21.45 18.90 -23.23
N THR A 43 20.13 19.00 -23.47
CA THR A 43 19.29 20.11 -23.00
C THR A 43 18.83 19.87 -21.56
N PHE A 44 18.53 18.63 -21.19
CA PHE A 44 18.14 18.24 -19.84
C PHE A 44 19.34 18.16 -18.89
N GLU A 45 20.52 17.76 -19.37
CA GLU A 45 21.79 17.82 -18.63
C GLU A 45 22.22 19.27 -18.30
N LYS A 46 21.71 20.27 -19.04
CA LYS A 46 21.87 21.68 -18.66
C LYS A 46 20.90 22.10 -17.54
N PHE A 47 19.75 21.45 -17.42
CA PHE A 47 18.81 21.72 -16.32
C PHE A 47 19.30 21.15 -14.99
N THR A 48 20.10 20.08 -14.99
CA THR A 48 20.61 19.43 -13.76
C THR A 48 21.79 20.18 -13.13
N GLY A 49 22.38 21.17 -13.82
CA GLY A 49 23.53 21.91 -13.33
C GLY A 49 24.74 21.01 -13.00
N SER A 50 25.53 21.39 -11.98
CA SER A 50 26.63 20.57 -11.43
C SER A 50 26.18 19.63 -10.28
N ASP A 51 24.88 19.54 -10.01
CA ASP A 51 24.35 18.72 -8.92
C ASP A 51 24.05 17.31 -9.44
N GLU A 52 24.96 16.36 -9.19
CA GLU A 52 24.87 14.97 -9.65
C GLU A 52 23.67 14.20 -9.05
N THR A 53 22.85 14.85 -8.21
CA THR A 53 21.74 14.23 -7.48
C THR A 53 20.37 14.32 -8.17
N VAL A 54 20.19 15.19 -9.16
CA VAL A 54 18.92 15.34 -9.92
C VAL A 54 19.07 14.73 -11.31
N ASP A 55 18.26 13.73 -11.65
CA ASP A 55 18.30 13.12 -12.98
C ASP A 55 17.53 13.93 -14.04
N ALA A 56 17.91 13.74 -15.31
CA ALA A 56 17.36 14.45 -16.45
C ALA A 56 15.85 14.20 -16.67
N ASP A 57 15.37 12.99 -16.34
CA ASP A 57 13.96 12.61 -16.50
C ASP A 57 13.07 13.32 -15.47
N THR A 58 13.59 13.55 -14.27
CA THR A 58 12.94 14.32 -13.22
C THR A 58 12.72 15.75 -13.69
N VAL A 59 13.75 16.39 -14.25
CA VAL A 59 13.61 17.77 -14.75
C VAL A 59 12.69 17.84 -15.98
N ALA A 60 12.75 16.85 -16.87
CA ALA A 60 11.88 16.80 -18.04
C ALA A 60 10.38 16.88 -17.69
N GLN A 61 10.01 16.31 -16.54
CA GLN A 61 8.63 16.26 -16.04
C GLN A 61 8.23 17.42 -15.13
N LEU A 62 9.17 18.30 -14.74
CA LEU A 62 8.85 19.46 -13.92
C LEU A 62 7.93 20.43 -14.68
N PRO A 63 6.95 21.05 -14.01
CA PRO A 63 6.25 22.22 -14.56
C PRO A 63 7.26 23.27 -14.99
N ILE A 64 7.13 23.79 -16.21
CA ILE A 64 8.14 24.69 -16.77
C ILE A 64 8.32 25.97 -15.94
N GLY A 65 7.29 26.44 -15.25
CA GLY A 65 7.37 27.56 -14.33
C GLY A 65 8.34 27.31 -13.18
N GLN A 66 8.30 26.12 -12.59
CA GLN A 66 9.23 25.71 -11.55
C GLN A 66 10.65 25.59 -12.10
N ALA A 67 10.81 24.97 -13.27
CA ALA A 67 12.13 24.83 -13.89
C ALA A 67 12.77 26.19 -14.24
N ILE A 68 11.98 27.20 -14.64
CA ILE A 68 12.46 28.57 -14.88
C ILE A 68 12.97 29.21 -13.59
N GLU A 69 12.33 28.94 -12.45
CA GLU A 69 12.69 29.51 -11.15
C GLU A 69 13.88 28.80 -10.49
N ASP A 70 13.91 27.47 -10.54
CA ASP A 70 14.91 26.65 -9.82
C ASP A 70 16.28 26.62 -10.52
N THR A 71 16.36 26.81 -11.83
CA THR A 71 17.61 26.68 -12.61
C THR A 71 18.37 27.99 -12.84
N ASP A 72 18.02 29.05 -12.11
CA ASP A 72 18.56 30.42 -12.31
C ASP A 72 18.55 30.86 -13.79
N ASN A 73 17.60 30.30 -14.55
CA ASN A 73 17.41 30.47 -15.98
C ASN A 73 18.65 30.20 -16.87
N GLU A 74 19.45 29.17 -16.58
CA GLU A 74 20.62 28.79 -17.41
C GLU A 74 20.28 28.54 -18.90
N LEU A 75 19.00 28.31 -19.22
CA LEU A 75 18.49 28.05 -20.56
C LEU A 75 17.83 29.24 -21.24
N ASP A 76 17.76 30.40 -20.59
CA ASP A 76 17.15 31.62 -21.13
C ASP A 76 15.71 31.38 -21.64
N ILE A 77 14.92 30.58 -20.93
CA ILE A 77 13.51 30.35 -21.25
C ILE A 77 12.69 31.39 -20.51
N THR A 78 11.97 32.23 -21.27
CA THR A 78 11.09 33.24 -20.69
C THR A 78 9.66 32.76 -20.61
N ARG A 79 8.92 33.18 -19.58
CA ARG A 79 7.48 32.89 -19.47
C ARG A 79 6.68 33.34 -20.71
N SER A 80 7.10 34.44 -21.35
CA SER A 80 6.50 34.94 -22.59
C SER A 80 6.70 33.96 -23.76
N GLU A 81 7.89 33.39 -23.92
CA GLU A 81 8.17 32.38 -24.95
C GLU A 81 7.28 31.13 -24.77
N VAL A 82 7.09 30.70 -23.51
CA VAL A 82 6.20 29.58 -23.19
C VAL A 82 4.75 29.93 -23.55
N LEU A 83 4.28 31.12 -23.19
CA LEU A 83 2.93 31.58 -23.52
C LEU A 83 2.69 31.66 -25.04
N GLU A 84 3.63 32.24 -25.80
CA GLU A 84 3.53 32.35 -27.26
C GLU A 84 3.49 30.97 -27.94
N THR A 85 4.36 30.06 -27.49
CA THR A 85 4.40 28.67 -27.98
C THR A 85 3.09 27.94 -27.64
N TRP A 86 2.54 28.19 -26.45
CA TRP A 86 1.27 27.61 -26.04
C TRP A 86 0.10 28.12 -26.89
N ARG A 87 0.05 29.43 -27.15
CA ARG A 87 -0.99 30.06 -27.98
C ARG A 87 -1.03 29.50 -29.38
N SER A 88 0.13 29.35 -30.04
CA SER A 88 0.20 28.81 -31.40
C SER A 88 -0.36 27.38 -31.54
N HIS A 89 -0.44 26.62 -30.44
CA HIS A 89 -0.96 25.25 -30.42
C HIS A 89 -2.35 25.10 -29.79
N ASN A 90 -2.92 26.14 -29.17
CA ASN A 90 -4.18 26.05 -28.42
C ASN A 90 -5.18 27.18 -28.76
N GLN A 91 -4.96 27.90 -29.86
CA GLN A 91 -5.77 29.05 -30.26
C GLN A 91 -7.26 28.71 -30.36
N ASP A 92 -7.61 27.54 -30.89
CA ASP A 92 -9.01 27.08 -31.05
C ASP A 92 -9.71 26.72 -29.73
N ARG A 93 -9.00 26.76 -28.60
CA ARG A 93 -9.53 26.33 -27.29
C ARG A 93 -9.96 27.49 -26.41
N ILE A 94 -9.65 28.74 -26.74
CA ILE A 94 -10.02 29.93 -25.94
C ILE A 94 -10.93 30.82 -26.79
N PRO A 95 -11.96 31.46 -26.22
CA PRO A 95 -12.73 32.48 -26.92
C PRO A 95 -11.85 33.67 -27.33
N ASP A 96 -11.92 34.09 -28.60
CA ASP A 96 -11.20 35.28 -29.09
C ASP A 96 -11.71 36.59 -28.46
N LYS A 97 -12.98 36.59 -28.03
CA LYS A 97 -13.65 37.73 -27.39
C LYS A 97 -14.68 37.25 -26.37
N CYS A 98 -15.01 38.12 -25.42
CA CYS A 98 -16.06 37.86 -24.46
C CYS A 98 -17.44 37.89 -25.17
N PRO A 99 -18.31 36.89 -24.93
CA PRO A 99 -19.64 36.85 -25.53
C PRO A 99 -20.72 37.62 -24.77
N HIS A 100 -20.38 38.13 -23.59
CA HIS A 100 -21.29 38.92 -22.77
C HIS A 100 -21.13 40.40 -23.07
N ASP A 101 -22.25 41.10 -23.15
CA ASP A 101 -22.29 42.54 -23.33
C ASP A 101 -21.62 43.26 -22.15
N CYS A 102 -21.06 44.44 -22.40
CA CYS A 102 -20.55 45.30 -21.34
C CYS A 102 -21.66 45.62 -20.32
N TYR A 103 -21.30 45.73 -19.04
CA TYR A 103 -22.29 45.93 -17.97
C TYR A 103 -23.14 47.20 -18.20
N THR A 104 -22.50 48.26 -18.68
CA THR A 104 -23.15 49.48 -19.17
C THR A 104 -22.49 49.91 -20.49
N THR A 105 -23.11 50.87 -21.18
CA THR A 105 -22.58 51.42 -22.44
C THR A 105 -21.22 52.12 -22.30
N ASP A 106 -20.87 52.52 -21.08
CA ASP A 106 -19.61 53.22 -20.77
C ASP A 106 -18.60 52.30 -20.06
N ALA A 107 -18.95 51.03 -19.82
CA ALA A 107 -18.07 50.07 -19.15
C ALA A 107 -17.16 49.34 -20.15
N GLU A 108 -15.88 49.17 -19.78
CA GLU A 108 -14.88 48.41 -20.55
C GLU A 108 -15.05 46.89 -20.39
N TYR A 109 -15.74 46.45 -19.34
CA TYR A 109 -15.89 45.04 -18.98
C TYR A 109 -17.36 44.63 -18.85
N CYS A 110 -17.64 43.36 -19.14
CA CYS A 110 -18.92 42.75 -18.80
C CYS A 110 -19.03 42.55 -17.29
N LEU A 111 -20.24 42.23 -16.81
CA LEU A 111 -20.50 41.99 -15.39
C LEU A 111 -19.53 40.98 -14.77
N PHE A 112 -19.20 39.91 -15.49
CA PHE A 112 -18.40 38.78 -15.00
C PHE A 112 -16.88 39.02 -15.09
N HIS A 113 -16.40 39.95 -15.92
CA HIS A 113 -14.96 40.26 -16.06
C HIS A 113 -14.55 41.53 -15.32
N MET A 114 -15.52 42.36 -14.92
CA MET A 114 -15.29 43.51 -14.06
C MET A 114 -14.63 43.07 -12.74
N ASP A 115 -13.75 43.92 -12.20
CA ASP A 115 -13.16 43.67 -10.89
C ASP A 115 -14.24 43.53 -9.82
N PRO A 116 -14.28 42.44 -9.04
CA PRO A 116 -15.29 42.25 -8.01
C PRO A 116 -15.32 43.35 -6.94
N GLU A 117 -14.21 44.04 -6.69
CA GLU A 117 -14.18 45.20 -5.77
C GLU A 117 -14.91 46.44 -6.32
N ALA A 118 -15.16 46.47 -7.63
CA ALA A 118 -15.94 47.53 -8.28
C ALA A 118 -17.45 47.28 -8.19
N HIS A 119 -17.90 46.04 -8.00
CA HIS A 119 -19.33 45.68 -7.93
C HIS A 119 -20.11 46.45 -6.85
N PRO A 120 -19.63 46.56 -5.58
CA PRO A 120 -20.37 47.29 -4.55
C PRO A 120 -20.48 48.79 -4.83
N LYS A 121 -19.52 49.36 -5.57
CA LYS A 121 -19.54 50.79 -5.97
C LYS A 121 -20.61 51.08 -7.04
N GLN A 122 -21.19 50.03 -7.62
CA GLN A 122 -22.24 50.09 -8.64
C GLN A 122 -23.57 49.49 -8.14
N ASP A 123 -23.73 49.32 -6.82
CA ASP A 123 -24.89 48.69 -6.17
C ASP A 123 -25.19 47.25 -6.65
N ILE A 124 -24.17 46.55 -7.18
CA ILE A 124 -24.29 45.15 -7.61
C ILE A 124 -23.98 44.25 -6.41
N THR A 125 -24.91 43.37 -6.09
CA THR A 125 -24.74 42.40 -4.99
C THR A 125 -24.27 41.04 -5.51
N THR A 126 -23.56 40.28 -4.67
CA THR A 126 -23.18 38.88 -4.95
C THR A 126 -24.38 38.01 -5.34
N ASN A 127 -25.51 38.19 -4.67
CA ASN A 127 -26.73 37.43 -4.94
C ASN A 127 -27.27 37.71 -6.34
N GLU A 128 -27.19 38.96 -6.78
CA GLU A 128 -27.60 39.33 -8.14
C GLU A 128 -26.68 38.69 -9.18
N ILE A 129 -25.36 38.70 -8.96
CA ILE A 129 -24.39 38.03 -9.84
C ILE A 129 -24.69 36.52 -9.90
N SER A 130 -24.89 35.87 -8.76
CA SER A 130 -25.17 34.43 -8.69
C SER A 130 -26.47 34.05 -9.39
N LYS A 131 -27.50 34.88 -9.25
CA LYS A 131 -28.77 34.75 -9.98
C LYS A 131 -28.56 34.91 -11.48
N GLN A 132 -27.82 35.92 -11.91
CA GLN A 132 -27.54 36.14 -13.33
C GLN A 132 -26.71 35.02 -13.96
N VAL A 133 -25.74 34.45 -13.24
CA VAL A 133 -25.00 33.26 -13.69
C VAL A 133 -25.96 32.10 -13.92
N ALA A 134 -26.81 31.77 -12.95
CA ALA A 134 -27.79 30.67 -13.07
C ALA A 134 -28.79 30.89 -14.23
N GLU A 135 -29.32 32.10 -14.37
CA GLU A 135 -30.24 32.46 -15.45
C GLU A 135 -29.56 32.38 -16.82
N THR A 136 -28.29 32.80 -16.93
CA THR A 136 -27.53 32.77 -18.19
C THR A 136 -27.20 31.34 -18.61
N ILE A 137 -26.86 30.47 -17.65
CA ILE A 137 -26.64 29.02 -17.89
C ILE A 137 -27.91 28.36 -18.45
N SER A 138 -29.10 28.72 -17.94
CA SER A 138 -30.36 28.09 -18.36
C SER A 138 -30.79 28.37 -19.81
N LYS A 139 -30.21 29.41 -20.44
CA LYS A 139 -30.52 29.80 -21.83
C LYS A 139 -29.87 28.83 -22.82
N GLN A 140 -30.36 28.77 -24.06
CA GLN A 140 -29.78 27.94 -25.12
C GLN A 140 -28.55 28.61 -25.77
N GLY A 141 -27.56 27.81 -26.18
CA GLY A 141 -26.38 28.22 -26.95
C GLY A 141 -25.08 28.15 -26.16
N GLU A 142 -23.97 27.91 -26.84
CA GLU A 142 -22.63 27.79 -26.23
C GLU A 142 -22.17 29.09 -25.54
N GLN A 143 -22.44 30.23 -26.18
CA GLN A 143 -21.96 31.54 -25.72
C GLN A 143 -22.52 31.93 -24.35
N THR A 144 -23.73 31.50 -24.00
CA THR A 144 -24.35 31.79 -22.69
C THR A 144 -23.75 30.97 -21.55
N LYS A 145 -22.94 29.94 -21.86
CA LYS A 145 -22.24 29.12 -20.87
C LYS A 145 -20.76 29.47 -20.75
N CYS A 146 -20.29 30.46 -21.51
CA CYS A 146 -18.89 30.84 -21.53
C CYS A 146 -18.60 31.89 -20.45
N PHE A 147 -18.05 31.46 -19.31
CA PHE A 147 -17.57 32.31 -18.22
C PHE A 147 -16.03 32.30 -18.11
N VAL A 148 -15.36 32.00 -19.22
CA VAL A 148 -13.89 31.89 -19.28
C VAL A 148 -13.24 33.17 -18.76
N GLY A 149 -12.36 33.03 -17.76
CA GLY A 149 -11.65 34.18 -17.19
C GLY A 149 -12.47 35.06 -16.25
N SER A 150 -13.72 34.69 -15.94
CA SER A 150 -14.58 35.46 -15.04
C SER A 150 -13.97 35.62 -13.64
N ARG A 151 -14.39 36.68 -12.95
CA ARG A 151 -13.94 37.02 -11.60
C ARG A 151 -15.17 37.14 -10.71
N PHE A 152 -15.22 36.32 -9.68
CA PHE A 152 -16.28 36.34 -8.69
C PHE A 152 -15.67 36.64 -7.33
N SER A 153 -16.20 37.64 -6.62
CA SER A 153 -15.91 37.79 -5.20
C SER A 153 -16.45 36.57 -4.46
N GLN A 154 -17.74 36.30 -4.61
CA GLN A 154 -18.43 35.11 -4.13
C GLN A 154 -19.35 34.61 -5.25
N LEU A 155 -19.59 33.30 -5.33
CA LEU A 155 -20.62 32.73 -6.19
C LEU A 155 -21.40 31.68 -5.40
N ASP A 156 -22.70 31.92 -5.19
CA ASP A 156 -23.57 30.99 -4.48
C ASP A 156 -24.63 30.42 -5.41
N LEU A 157 -24.38 29.20 -5.87
CA LEU A 157 -25.33 28.40 -6.64
C LEU A 157 -25.97 27.29 -5.81
N SER A 158 -25.85 27.35 -4.48
CA SER A 158 -26.36 26.31 -3.59
C SER A 158 -27.84 26.02 -3.82
N ASN A 159 -28.21 24.74 -3.68
CA ASN A 159 -29.58 24.26 -3.84
C ASN A 159 -30.18 24.53 -5.24
N LYS A 160 -29.36 24.71 -6.28
CA LYS A 160 -29.83 24.94 -7.66
C LYS A 160 -29.60 23.72 -8.52
N THR A 161 -30.52 23.48 -9.45
CA THR A 161 -30.30 22.61 -10.60
C THR A 161 -29.93 23.47 -11.80
N LEU A 162 -28.68 23.35 -12.25
CA LEU A 162 -28.16 24.04 -13.43
C LEU A 162 -28.38 23.14 -14.65
N GLN A 163 -29.43 23.47 -15.40
CA GLN A 163 -29.84 22.75 -16.60
C GLN A 163 -30.14 23.72 -17.74
N ALA A 164 -29.74 23.35 -18.95
CA ALA A 164 -30.11 24.04 -20.18
C ALA A 164 -30.77 23.05 -21.17
N PRO A 165 -31.50 23.51 -22.18
CA PRO A 165 -32.12 22.64 -23.21
C PRO A 165 -31.10 22.07 -24.23
N ASP A 166 -29.80 22.26 -24.00
CA ASP A 166 -28.69 21.76 -24.82
C ASP A 166 -27.63 21.08 -23.93
N ASN A 167 -26.57 20.57 -24.54
CA ASN A 167 -25.48 19.88 -23.84
C ASN A 167 -24.16 20.66 -23.90
N HIS A 168 -24.22 21.99 -24.13
CA HIS A 168 -23.00 22.81 -24.13
C HIS A 168 -22.42 22.87 -22.71
N PRO A 169 -21.09 22.74 -22.55
CA PRO A 169 -20.47 22.74 -21.24
C PRO A 169 -20.56 24.12 -20.57
N ILE A 170 -20.80 24.13 -19.27
CA ILE A 170 -20.65 25.32 -18.41
C ILE A 170 -19.15 25.57 -18.24
N ASP A 171 -18.65 26.66 -18.81
CA ASP A 171 -17.23 26.90 -18.98
C ASP A 171 -16.73 28.01 -18.04
N PHE A 172 -16.20 27.60 -16.89
CA PHE A 172 -15.53 28.44 -15.89
C PHE A 172 -14.01 28.38 -16.01
N ARG A 173 -13.44 27.98 -17.15
CA ARG A 173 -11.98 27.87 -17.29
C ARG A 173 -11.29 29.19 -16.97
N PHE A 174 -10.19 29.11 -16.24
CA PHE A 174 -9.40 30.27 -15.81
C PHE A 174 -10.20 31.33 -15.01
N SER A 175 -11.33 30.95 -14.42
CA SER A 175 -12.08 31.87 -13.55
C SER A 175 -11.40 31.98 -12.18
N THR A 176 -11.60 33.10 -11.51
CA THR A 176 -11.11 33.32 -10.13
C THR A 176 -12.30 33.51 -9.20
N PHE A 177 -12.32 32.76 -8.11
CA PHE A 177 -13.27 32.88 -7.00
C PHE A 177 -12.47 33.37 -5.78
N GLN A 178 -12.74 34.58 -5.28
CA GLN A 178 -11.87 35.26 -4.30
C GLN A 178 -12.29 35.04 -2.84
N GLN A 179 -13.54 34.66 -2.61
CA GLN A 179 -14.10 34.39 -1.28
C GLN A 179 -14.96 33.13 -1.34
N GLU A 180 -15.53 32.79 -0.18
CA GLU A 180 -16.40 31.63 0.02
C GLU A 180 -17.43 31.51 -1.12
N THR A 181 -17.35 30.39 -1.82
CA THR A 181 -18.14 30.06 -2.99
C THR A 181 -18.80 28.73 -2.73
N SER A 182 -20.12 28.68 -2.89
CA SER A 182 -20.92 27.51 -2.55
C SER A 182 -21.67 26.98 -3.76
N PHE A 183 -21.41 25.72 -4.04
CA PHE A 183 -22.15 24.83 -4.91
C PHE A 183 -22.79 23.70 -4.09
N SER A 184 -23.02 23.92 -2.79
CA SER A 184 -23.62 22.92 -1.90
C SER A 184 -25.01 22.52 -2.40
N GLU A 185 -25.29 21.22 -2.47
CA GLU A 185 -26.56 20.69 -3.00
C GLU A 185 -26.89 21.17 -4.44
N THR A 186 -25.87 21.54 -5.23
CA THR A 186 -26.04 21.96 -6.62
C THR A 186 -26.01 20.76 -7.56
N VAL A 187 -26.94 20.71 -8.51
CA VAL A 187 -26.97 19.70 -9.57
C VAL A 187 -26.49 20.31 -10.88
N PHE A 188 -25.38 19.81 -11.41
CA PHE A 188 -24.87 20.17 -12.72
C PHE A 188 -25.28 19.09 -13.74
N GLU A 189 -26.28 19.41 -14.58
CA GLU A 189 -26.74 18.49 -15.64
C GLU A 189 -25.76 18.42 -16.82
N GLN A 190 -25.13 19.55 -17.13
CA GLN A 190 -24.17 19.68 -18.24
C GLN A 190 -22.73 19.48 -17.75
N ASN A 191 -21.81 19.18 -18.67
CA ASN A 191 -20.38 19.16 -18.37
C ASN A 191 -19.97 20.51 -17.76
N VAL A 192 -19.12 20.49 -16.72
CA VAL A 192 -18.60 21.72 -16.10
C VAL A 192 -17.09 21.76 -16.23
N LYS A 193 -16.55 22.88 -16.71
CA LYS A 193 -15.12 23.07 -16.93
C LYS A 193 -14.60 24.15 -15.99
N PHE A 194 -13.87 23.74 -14.98
CA PHE A 194 -13.07 24.59 -14.11
C PHE A 194 -11.59 24.60 -14.47
N LYS A 195 -11.17 23.94 -15.56
CA LYS A 195 -9.75 23.84 -15.92
C LYS A 195 -8.99 25.16 -15.78
N GLY A 196 -7.95 25.18 -14.94
CA GLY A 196 -7.14 26.37 -14.67
C GLY A 196 -7.79 27.43 -13.77
N ALA A 197 -8.95 27.15 -13.19
CA ALA A 197 -9.62 28.07 -12.26
C ALA A 197 -8.89 28.14 -10.92
N LYS A 198 -8.98 29.31 -10.29
CA LYS A 198 -8.37 29.62 -8.99
C LYS A 198 -9.45 29.87 -7.95
N PHE A 199 -9.31 29.20 -6.82
CA PHE A 199 -10.19 29.30 -5.66
C PHE A 199 -9.36 29.89 -4.52
N GLU A 200 -9.43 31.21 -4.38
CA GLU A 200 -8.62 32.05 -3.48
C GLU A 200 -9.46 32.49 -2.28
N THR A 201 -8.84 32.68 -1.11
CA THR A 201 -9.48 33.30 0.05
C THR A 201 -8.89 34.70 0.28
N VAL A 202 -9.73 35.74 0.40
CA VAL A 202 -9.24 37.10 0.68
C VAL A 202 -8.58 37.12 2.07
N GLY A 203 -7.25 37.23 2.09
CA GLY A 203 -6.49 37.47 3.32
C GLY A 203 -5.06 36.93 3.32
N ASP A 204 -4.72 35.97 2.46
CA ASP A 204 -3.45 35.25 2.61
C ASP A 204 -2.27 35.90 1.87
N ASN A 205 -1.88 37.08 2.34
CA ASN A 205 -0.55 37.64 2.09
C ASN A 205 0.43 37.28 3.22
N SER A 206 0.17 36.22 3.98
CA SER A 206 1.06 35.81 5.07
C SER A 206 1.44 34.35 4.99
N SER A 207 2.65 34.12 4.50
CA SER A 207 3.56 33.14 5.07
C SER A 207 3.43 33.11 6.62
N GLN A 208 2.69 32.17 7.19
CA GLN A 208 2.97 31.56 8.48
C GLN A 208 2.01 30.40 8.79
N SER A 209 2.54 29.21 8.57
CA SER A 209 2.31 28.02 9.39
C SER A 209 2.01 28.38 10.86
N LYS A 210 0.90 27.84 11.37
CA LYS A 210 0.88 27.15 12.66
C LYS A 210 -0.41 26.32 12.83
N SER A 211 -0.26 25.04 12.53
CA SER A 211 -1.07 23.99 13.13
C SER A 211 -0.85 23.98 14.65
N GLU A 212 -1.94 23.85 15.41
CA GLU A 212 -1.97 23.07 16.65
C GLU A 212 -3.43 22.67 16.96
N TYR A 213 -3.74 21.40 16.67
CA TYR A 213 -4.81 20.58 17.27
C TYR A 213 -6.08 21.27 17.79
N ASN A 214 -7.17 21.21 17.00
CA ASN A 214 -8.53 21.20 17.54
C ASN A 214 -9.28 19.95 17.07
N ALA A 215 -9.26 18.93 17.93
CA ALA A 215 -10.17 17.80 17.85
C ALA A 215 -11.59 18.23 18.25
N HIS A 216 -12.56 17.75 17.47
CA HIS A 216 -14.02 17.78 17.67
C HIS A 216 -14.78 19.03 17.16
N TYR A 217 -15.32 18.84 15.95
CA TYR A 217 -16.43 19.57 15.31
C TYR A 217 -16.18 21.06 14.99
N VAL A 218 -15.91 21.28 13.70
CA VAL A 218 -16.11 22.51 12.94
C VAL A 218 -15.09 23.62 13.20
N ASP A 219 -14.13 23.76 12.29
CA ASP A 219 -13.46 25.03 12.03
C ASP A 219 -13.88 25.50 10.63
N PHE A 220 -14.41 26.72 10.53
CA PHE A 220 -14.76 27.40 9.29
C PHE A 220 -14.13 28.78 9.29
N LYS A 221 -13.39 29.10 8.23
CA LYS A 221 -13.19 30.45 7.69
C LYS A 221 -12.40 30.38 6.37
N GLY A 222 -13.12 30.41 5.24
CA GLY A 222 -12.58 30.43 3.88
C GLY A 222 -12.61 29.09 3.14
N ASP A 223 -13.81 28.58 2.84
CA ASP A 223 -14.00 27.27 2.20
C ASP A 223 -14.68 27.36 0.81
N PHE A 224 -14.39 26.36 -0.02
CA PHE A 224 -15.11 26.08 -1.27
C PHE A 224 -16.01 24.85 -1.09
N ASP A 225 -17.32 25.07 -1.13
CA ASP A 225 -18.32 24.08 -0.73
C ASP A 225 -18.99 23.44 -1.94
N PHE A 226 -18.69 22.18 -2.18
CA PHE A 226 -19.36 21.29 -3.13
C PHE A 226 -20.06 20.14 -2.39
N MET A 227 -20.37 20.29 -1.11
CA MET A 227 -21.02 19.23 -0.34
C MET A 227 -22.33 18.85 -1.01
N ARG A 228 -22.53 17.55 -1.21
CA ARG A 228 -23.75 17.01 -1.83
C ARG A 228 -24.04 17.58 -3.23
N ALA A 229 -23.04 18.13 -3.90
CA ALA A 229 -23.17 18.52 -5.29
C ALA A 229 -23.26 17.25 -6.17
N GLU A 230 -24.12 17.29 -7.18
CA GLU A 230 -24.27 16.22 -8.17
C GLU A 230 -23.71 16.69 -9.52
N PHE A 231 -22.65 16.03 -9.99
CA PHE A 231 -22.11 16.19 -11.34
C PHE A 231 -22.62 15.04 -12.20
N ARG A 232 -23.72 15.26 -12.95
CA ARG A 232 -24.35 14.24 -13.80
C ARG A 232 -23.58 13.97 -15.09
N SER A 233 -22.67 14.89 -15.40
CA SER A 233 -21.85 14.97 -16.59
C SER A 233 -20.38 15.21 -16.19
N GLU A 234 -19.45 15.25 -17.16
CA GLU A 234 -18.02 15.37 -16.86
C GLU A 234 -17.71 16.65 -16.06
N ALA A 235 -16.94 16.50 -14.98
CA ALA A 235 -16.45 17.61 -14.16
C ALA A 235 -14.93 17.75 -14.35
N ASP A 236 -14.52 18.81 -15.06
CA ASP A 236 -13.12 19.08 -15.40
C ASP A 236 -12.54 20.12 -14.45
N PHE A 237 -11.84 19.64 -13.42
CA PHE A 237 -11.06 20.42 -12.45
C PHE A 237 -9.55 20.37 -12.74
N LYS A 238 -9.11 20.12 -13.98
CA LYS A 238 -7.67 19.99 -14.26
C LYS A 238 -6.91 21.28 -13.99
N PHE A 239 -5.72 21.19 -13.41
CA PHE A 239 -4.87 22.36 -13.13
C PHE A 239 -5.58 23.43 -12.28
N CYS A 240 -6.51 23.04 -11.41
CA CYS A 240 -7.12 23.95 -10.46
C CYS A 240 -6.19 24.19 -9.28
N THR A 241 -6.30 25.38 -8.67
CA THR A 241 -5.62 25.69 -7.41
C THR A 241 -6.67 26.05 -6.36
N PHE A 242 -6.71 25.28 -5.28
CA PHE A 242 -7.56 25.51 -4.10
C PHE A 242 -6.67 26.00 -2.96
N LEU A 243 -6.68 27.31 -2.70
CA LEU A 243 -5.86 27.91 -1.64
C LEU A 243 -6.49 27.70 -0.25
N GLY A 244 -7.82 27.75 -0.18
CA GLY A 244 -8.58 27.42 1.03
C GLY A 244 -9.05 25.98 1.06
N ASP A 245 -9.74 25.61 2.14
CA ASP A 245 -10.33 24.29 2.32
C ASP A 245 -11.39 24.02 1.25
N VAL A 246 -11.48 22.77 0.77
CA VAL A 246 -12.48 22.36 -0.22
C VAL A 246 -13.25 21.14 0.25
N ARG A 247 -14.57 21.22 0.18
CA ARG A 247 -15.50 20.19 0.67
C ARG A 247 -16.33 19.60 -0.44
N PHE A 248 -16.07 18.36 -0.80
CA PHE A 248 -16.86 17.49 -1.66
C PHE A 248 -17.60 16.40 -0.86
N ASN A 249 -17.85 16.63 0.44
CA ASN A 249 -18.52 15.65 1.29
C ASN A 249 -19.86 15.23 0.68
N SER A 250 -20.06 13.92 0.53
CA SER A 250 -21.27 13.36 -0.08
C SER A 250 -21.57 13.87 -1.50
N ALA A 251 -20.59 14.44 -2.21
CA ALA A 251 -20.74 14.80 -3.62
C ALA A 251 -20.83 13.54 -4.49
N GLU A 252 -21.60 13.62 -5.57
CA GLU A 252 -21.81 12.53 -6.52
C GLU A 252 -21.28 12.90 -7.90
N PHE A 253 -20.37 12.08 -8.43
CA PHE A 253 -19.81 12.24 -9.77
C PHE A 253 -20.28 11.07 -10.63
N ALA A 254 -21.34 11.28 -11.40
CA ALA A 254 -21.93 10.24 -12.26
C ALA A 254 -21.03 9.91 -13.46
N ALA A 255 -20.27 10.91 -13.94
CA ALA A 255 -19.29 10.78 -15.01
C ALA A 255 -17.86 11.02 -14.48
N ALA A 256 -16.89 11.20 -15.39
CA ALA A 256 -15.49 11.40 -15.01
C ALA A 256 -15.31 12.71 -14.20
N ALA A 257 -14.56 12.60 -13.10
CA ALA A 257 -14.11 13.72 -12.27
C ALA A 257 -12.61 13.88 -12.46
N MET A 258 -12.20 14.92 -13.19
CA MET A 258 -10.82 15.10 -13.63
C MET A 258 -10.16 16.20 -12.81
N PHE A 259 -9.42 15.82 -11.75
CA PHE A 259 -8.66 16.74 -10.90
C PHE A 259 -7.18 16.82 -11.27
N ASN A 260 -6.70 15.99 -12.20
CA ASN A 260 -5.28 15.82 -12.46
C ASN A 260 -4.52 17.14 -12.70
N TYR A 261 -3.29 17.21 -12.17
CA TYR A 261 -2.46 18.42 -12.07
C TYR A 261 -2.97 19.54 -11.17
N SER A 262 -3.96 19.28 -10.30
CA SER A 262 -4.44 20.31 -9.36
C SER A 262 -3.60 20.40 -8.10
N ARG A 263 -3.66 21.56 -7.45
CA ARG A 263 -3.06 21.82 -6.15
C ARG A 263 -4.14 22.14 -5.11
N PHE A 264 -4.08 21.46 -3.98
CA PHE A 264 -4.90 21.67 -2.81
C PHE A 264 -3.99 22.15 -1.68
N GLU A 265 -3.96 23.46 -1.45
CA GLU A 265 -3.13 24.07 -0.39
C GLU A 265 -3.83 24.02 0.97
N GLY A 266 -5.17 24.12 0.98
CA GLY A 266 -6.00 23.85 2.14
C GLY A 266 -6.42 22.38 2.27
N ARG A 267 -7.14 22.07 3.34
CA ARG A 267 -7.68 20.72 3.60
C ARG A 267 -8.66 20.34 2.49
N SER A 268 -8.60 19.08 2.06
CA SER A 268 -9.56 18.53 1.08
C SER A 268 -10.41 17.43 1.69
N ASP A 269 -11.73 17.55 1.57
CA ASP A 269 -12.68 16.61 2.16
C ASP A 269 -13.62 16.02 1.11
N PHE A 270 -13.42 14.74 0.81
CA PHE A 270 -14.25 13.93 -0.09
C PHE A 270 -15.05 12.87 0.68
N MET A 271 -15.26 13.05 1.99
CA MET A 271 -15.91 12.05 2.83
C MET A 271 -17.32 11.71 2.33
N ALA A 272 -17.59 10.41 2.20
CA ALA A 272 -18.83 9.83 1.67
C ALA A 272 -19.16 10.26 0.23
N SER A 273 -18.21 10.80 -0.53
CA SER A 273 -18.40 11.06 -1.96
C SER A 273 -18.51 9.75 -2.75
N THR A 274 -19.23 9.81 -3.86
CA THR A 274 -19.39 8.68 -4.78
C THR A 274 -18.91 9.07 -6.18
N PHE A 275 -17.92 8.34 -6.69
CA PHE A 275 -17.42 8.46 -8.05
C PHE A 275 -17.89 7.26 -8.85
N THR A 276 -19.01 7.41 -9.58
CA THR A 276 -19.47 6.39 -10.51
C THR A 276 -18.56 6.31 -11.72
N GLY A 277 -18.16 7.47 -12.26
CA GLY A 277 -17.11 7.57 -13.27
C GLY A 277 -15.70 7.43 -12.68
N LYS A 278 -14.69 7.57 -13.54
CA LYS A 278 -13.28 7.61 -13.10
C LYS A 278 -13.01 8.91 -12.34
N ALA A 279 -12.37 8.81 -11.17
CA ALA A 279 -11.81 9.93 -10.44
C ALA A 279 -10.30 10.00 -10.71
N ASP A 280 -9.83 11.05 -11.37
CA ASP A 280 -8.43 11.23 -11.74
C ASP A 280 -7.79 12.34 -10.93
N PHE A 281 -6.98 11.98 -9.95
CA PHE A 281 -6.14 12.85 -9.14
C PHE A 281 -4.68 12.76 -9.53
N SER A 282 -4.33 12.19 -10.69
CA SER A 282 -2.93 12.02 -11.07
C SER A 282 -2.18 13.34 -11.13
N LYS A 283 -0.94 13.34 -10.66
CA LYS A 283 -0.07 14.53 -10.61
C LYS A 283 -0.64 15.69 -9.79
N CYS A 284 -1.56 15.40 -8.87
CA CYS A 284 -2.00 16.41 -7.91
C CYS A 284 -0.95 16.64 -6.81
N ARG A 285 -1.10 17.77 -6.11
CA ARG A 285 -0.40 18.03 -4.85
C ARG A 285 -1.40 18.43 -3.77
N PHE A 286 -1.35 17.76 -2.63
CA PHE A 286 -2.11 18.09 -1.43
C PHE A 286 -1.13 18.54 -0.35
N ASP A 287 -1.17 19.81 0.04
CA ASP A 287 -0.25 20.36 1.04
C ASP A 287 -0.71 20.05 2.47
N GLU A 288 -2.02 19.92 2.67
CA GLU A 288 -2.67 19.59 3.95
C GLU A 288 -3.39 18.23 3.88
N VAL A 289 -4.06 17.84 4.96
CA VAL A 289 -4.75 16.55 5.09
C VAL A 289 -5.80 16.34 3.98
N ALA A 290 -5.77 15.17 3.34
CA ALA A 290 -6.70 14.73 2.31
C ALA A 290 -7.61 13.60 2.81
N TYR A 291 -8.88 13.93 3.06
CA TYR A 291 -9.92 12.96 3.43
C TYR A 291 -10.56 12.39 2.17
N LEU A 292 -10.03 11.29 1.66
CA LEU A 292 -10.46 10.63 0.42
C LEU A 292 -11.47 9.49 0.66
N ASN A 293 -12.13 9.51 1.83
CA ASN A 293 -13.07 8.47 2.24
C ASN A 293 -14.31 8.44 1.35
N GLY A 294 -14.35 7.57 0.34
CA GLY A 294 -15.45 7.55 -0.64
C GLY A 294 -15.77 6.18 -1.21
N THR A 295 -16.62 6.17 -2.23
CA THR A 295 -16.84 5.01 -3.10
C THR A 295 -16.36 5.34 -4.50
N TYR A 296 -15.41 4.55 -5.01
CA TYR A 296 -14.85 4.67 -6.35
C TYR A 296 -15.30 3.47 -7.19
N ASP A 297 -16.36 3.63 -7.96
CA ASP A 297 -16.98 2.51 -8.65
C ASP A 297 -16.19 2.05 -9.88
N THR A 298 -15.66 2.99 -10.66
CA THR A 298 -14.89 2.69 -11.87
C THR A 298 -13.39 2.66 -11.61
N ALA A 299 -12.82 3.76 -11.10
CA ALA A 299 -11.40 3.86 -10.74
C ALA A 299 -11.12 5.11 -9.90
N GLY A 300 -10.23 5.00 -8.93
CA GLY A 300 -9.53 6.13 -8.31
C GLY A 300 -8.06 6.11 -8.71
N ILE A 301 -7.59 7.15 -9.38
CA ILE A 301 -6.23 7.23 -9.91
C ILE A 301 -5.47 8.38 -9.25
N PHE A 302 -4.38 8.06 -8.59
CA PHE A 302 -3.53 8.98 -7.83
C PHE A 302 -2.08 8.93 -8.32
N ASN A 303 -1.81 8.41 -9.52
CA ASN A 303 -0.45 8.25 -10.03
C ASN A 303 0.33 9.56 -10.03
N TYR A 304 1.60 9.51 -9.58
CA TYR A 304 2.49 10.67 -9.46
C TYR A 304 1.94 11.80 -8.57
N THR A 305 1.00 11.49 -7.67
CA THR A 305 0.46 12.48 -6.73
C THR A 305 1.42 12.64 -5.56
N VAL A 306 1.49 13.86 -5.03
CA VAL A 306 2.22 14.16 -3.80
C VAL A 306 1.22 14.57 -2.72
N PHE A 307 1.16 13.80 -1.65
CA PHE A 307 0.45 14.15 -0.43
C PHE A 307 1.47 14.61 0.59
N ALA A 308 1.61 15.91 0.84
CA ALA A 308 2.54 16.41 1.86
C ALA A 308 1.97 16.23 3.28
N GLY A 309 0.64 16.32 3.43
CA GLY A 309 -0.08 15.98 4.67
C GLY A 309 -0.65 14.55 4.66
N ASP A 310 -1.39 14.22 5.72
CA ASP A 310 -1.98 12.89 5.91
C ASP A 310 -3.04 12.55 4.86
N VAL A 311 -3.15 11.25 4.56
CA VAL A 311 -4.15 10.70 3.64
C VAL A 311 -5.05 9.72 4.37
N VAL A 312 -6.34 10.05 4.42
CA VAL A 312 -7.35 9.21 5.07
C VAL A 312 -8.25 8.57 4.01
N LEU A 313 -8.10 7.25 3.87
CA LEU A 313 -8.92 6.34 3.07
C LEU A 313 -9.69 5.34 3.96
N TYR A 314 -9.80 5.60 5.26
CA TYR A 314 -10.57 4.80 6.22
C TYR A 314 -11.97 4.43 5.72
N ARG A 315 -12.27 3.13 5.68
CA ARG A 315 -13.55 2.55 5.17
C ARG A 315 -13.91 2.92 3.73
N THR A 316 -12.95 3.35 2.92
CA THR A 316 -13.15 3.60 1.48
C THR A 316 -13.48 2.30 0.75
N ILE A 317 -14.29 2.41 -0.31
CA ILE A 317 -14.60 1.28 -1.20
C ILE A 317 -14.10 1.63 -2.59
N PHE A 318 -13.09 0.91 -3.07
CA PHE A 318 -12.72 0.89 -4.49
C PHE A 318 -13.42 -0.32 -5.13
N SER A 319 -14.56 -0.11 -5.79
CA SER A 319 -15.21 -1.19 -6.54
C SER A 319 -14.41 -1.53 -7.80
N GLY A 320 -13.81 -0.52 -8.42
CA GLY A 320 -12.89 -0.64 -9.54
C GLY A 320 -11.43 -0.52 -9.12
N LYS A 321 -10.57 -0.03 -10.02
CA LYS A 321 -9.12 0.05 -9.79
C LYS A 321 -8.74 1.17 -8.81
N ALA A 322 -7.73 0.91 -7.99
CA ALA A 322 -7.06 1.91 -7.15
C ALA A 322 -5.58 2.00 -7.57
N GLU A 323 -5.19 3.11 -8.16
CA GLU A 323 -3.86 3.28 -8.78
C GLU A 323 -3.08 4.37 -8.02
N PHE A 324 -1.95 4.00 -7.43
CA PHE A 324 -1.03 4.85 -6.66
C PHE A 324 0.41 4.72 -7.20
N PHE A 325 0.57 4.59 -8.52
CA PHE A 325 1.89 4.45 -9.15
C PHE A 325 2.76 5.68 -8.87
N ALA A 326 3.97 5.48 -8.38
CA ALA A 326 4.93 6.55 -8.07
C ALA A 326 4.32 7.70 -7.22
N THR A 327 3.40 7.35 -6.30
CA THR A 327 2.74 8.31 -5.40
C THR A 327 3.60 8.52 -4.16
N LYS A 328 3.71 9.77 -3.72
CA LYS A 328 4.47 10.13 -2.51
C LYS A 328 3.51 10.49 -1.37
N PHE A 329 3.65 9.81 -0.26
CA PHE A 329 2.91 10.03 0.98
C PHE A 329 3.89 10.59 2.02
N GLY A 330 3.85 11.92 2.17
CA GLY A 330 4.64 12.72 3.09
C GLY A 330 4.16 12.65 4.55
N GLY A 331 2.85 12.49 4.75
CA GLY A 331 2.21 12.25 6.05
C GLY A 331 1.68 10.82 6.21
N GLU A 332 0.87 10.59 7.25
CA GLU A 332 0.30 9.27 7.57
C GLU A 332 -0.61 8.78 6.43
N PHE A 333 -0.48 7.51 6.04
CA PHE A 333 -1.40 6.85 5.11
C PHE A 333 -2.29 5.87 5.86
N ASP A 334 -3.55 6.25 6.10
CA ASP A 334 -4.55 5.37 6.74
C ASP A 334 -5.60 4.88 5.74
N SER A 335 -5.48 3.62 5.34
CA SER A 335 -6.50 2.91 4.56
C SER A 335 -7.24 1.85 5.36
N GLY A 336 -7.29 1.99 6.69
CA GLY A 336 -7.88 1.02 7.60
C GLY A 336 -9.33 0.70 7.24
N TYR A 337 -9.68 -0.59 7.28
CA TYR A 337 -11.00 -1.11 6.91
C TYR A 337 -11.45 -0.79 5.46
N ALA A 338 -10.55 -0.32 4.60
CA ALA A 338 -10.86 -0.10 3.20
C ALA A 338 -11.12 -1.43 2.47
N LYS A 339 -11.92 -1.36 1.41
CA LYS A 339 -12.28 -2.50 0.56
C LYS A 339 -11.84 -2.22 -0.87
N PHE A 340 -10.75 -2.86 -1.26
CA PHE A 340 -10.25 -2.89 -2.63
C PHE A 340 -10.88 -4.11 -3.32
N ARG A 341 -11.93 -3.88 -4.12
CA ARG A 341 -12.62 -4.95 -4.85
C ARG A 341 -12.03 -5.19 -6.23
N GLY A 342 -11.52 -4.14 -6.88
CA GLY A 342 -10.64 -4.27 -8.04
C GLY A 342 -9.17 -4.23 -7.64
N GLU A 343 -8.29 -4.28 -8.65
CA GLU A 343 -6.84 -4.21 -8.48
C GLU A 343 -6.40 -2.95 -7.70
N ALA A 344 -5.50 -3.14 -6.74
CA ALA A 344 -4.86 -2.06 -5.98
C ALA A 344 -3.35 -2.05 -6.29
N ARG A 345 -2.83 -0.94 -6.83
CA ARG A 345 -1.43 -0.85 -7.27
C ARG A 345 -0.71 0.30 -6.58
N PHE A 346 0.36 -0.04 -5.86
CA PHE A 346 1.24 0.88 -5.13
C PHE A 346 2.68 0.75 -5.63
N ASN A 347 2.87 0.47 -6.91
CA ASN A 347 4.21 0.29 -7.46
C ASN A 347 4.97 1.63 -7.37
N GLU A 348 6.21 1.58 -6.88
CA GLU A 348 7.08 2.74 -6.70
C GLU A 348 6.50 3.82 -5.77
N ALA A 349 5.52 3.45 -4.92
CA ALA A 349 5.01 4.35 -3.91
C ALA A 349 6.06 4.59 -2.81
N GLU A 350 6.14 5.83 -2.34
CA GLU A 350 7.04 6.28 -1.29
C GLU A 350 6.20 6.70 -0.08
N PHE A 351 6.42 6.09 1.08
CA PHE A 351 5.79 6.47 2.34
C PHE A 351 6.84 6.97 3.32
N THR A 352 6.74 8.20 3.79
CA THR A 352 7.71 8.76 4.74
C THR A 352 7.25 8.67 6.19
N ASP A 353 5.98 8.35 6.43
CA ASP A 353 5.39 8.19 7.76
C ASP A 353 4.59 6.87 7.86
N ASP A 354 3.86 6.70 8.97
CA ASP A 354 3.09 5.50 9.28
C ASP A 354 2.13 5.10 8.14
N THR A 355 2.17 3.82 7.78
CA THR A 355 1.40 3.25 6.67
C THR A 355 0.51 2.11 7.15
N SER A 356 -0.80 2.31 7.09
CA SER A 356 -1.80 1.38 7.61
C SER A 356 -2.77 0.87 6.53
N PHE A 357 -2.82 -0.46 6.42
CA PHE A 357 -3.83 -1.26 5.72
C PHE A 357 -4.59 -2.16 6.70
N GLU A 358 -4.68 -1.76 7.98
CA GLU A 358 -5.26 -2.57 9.04
C GLU A 358 -6.72 -2.94 8.75
N ASN A 359 -7.08 -4.22 8.91
CA ASN A 359 -8.44 -4.73 8.63
C ASN A 359 -8.93 -4.52 7.17
N SER A 360 -8.07 -4.11 6.26
CA SER A 360 -8.44 -3.88 4.86
C SER A 360 -8.65 -5.18 4.09
N VAL A 361 -9.49 -5.12 3.06
CA VAL A 361 -9.85 -6.29 2.25
C VAL A 361 -9.49 -6.03 0.79
N PHE A 362 -8.55 -6.81 0.29
CA PHE A 362 -8.19 -6.90 -1.12
C PHE A 362 -8.85 -8.16 -1.69
N SER A 363 -9.91 -7.95 -2.47
CA SER A 363 -10.70 -9.05 -3.05
C SER A 363 -10.16 -9.51 -4.40
N ASP A 364 -9.39 -8.66 -5.05
CA ASP A 364 -8.59 -8.93 -6.25
C ASP A 364 -7.09 -8.85 -5.87
N GLU A 365 -6.23 -8.54 -6.83
CA GLU A 365 -4.78 -8.44 -6.64
C GLU A 365 -4.32 -7.10 -6.02
N ILE A 366 -3.34 -7.20 -5.11
CA ILE A 366 -2.56 -6.07 -4.61
C ILE A 366 -1.13 -6.12 -5.18
N TYR A 367 -0.62 -4.98 -5.63
CA TYR A 367 0.75 -4.86 -6.10
C TYR A 367 1.52 -3.84 -5.27
N LEU A 368 2.51 -4.32 -4.52
CA LEU A 368 3.43 -3.51 -3.72
C LEU A 368 4.85 -3.76 -4.24
N LYS A 369 5.21 -3.12 -5.35
CA LYS A 369 6.49 -3.32 -6.01
C LYS A 369 7.40 -2.12 -5.81
N ASN A 370 8.62 -2.35 -5.32
CA ASN A 370 9.62 -1.30 -5.10
C ASN A 370 9.07 -0.14 -4.26
N VAL A 371 8.26 -0.46 -3.24
CA VAL A 371 7.78 0.53 -2.27
C VAL A 371 8.91 0.88 -1.32
N SER A 372 9.08 2.17 -1.01
CA SER A 372 10.01 2.65 0.01
C SER A 372 9.26 3.17 1.24
N THR A 373 9.81 2.90 2.43
CA THR A 373 9.31 3.46 3.69
C THR A 373 10.33 3.36 4.80
N GLU A 374 10.37 4.36 5.67
CA GLU A 374 11.15 4.35 6.91
C GLU A 374 10.43 3.60 8.05
N SER A 375 9.11 3.43 7.91
CA SER A 375 8.22 2.79 8.87
C SER A 375 7.72 1.41 8.40
N LEU A 376 7.15 0.66 9.33
CA LEU A 376 6.53 -0.64 9.06
C LEU A 376 5.22 -0.48 8.28
N ILE A 377 5.01 -1.34 7.28
CA ILE A 377 3.73 -1.41 6.55
C ILE A 377 2.79 -2.34 7.31
N ASN A 378 1.79 -1.75 7.97
CA ASN A 378 0.82 -2.49 8.79
C ASN A 378 -0.28 -3.10 7.92
N LEU A 379 -0.21 -4.41 7.69
CA LEU A 379 -1.26 -5.20 7.00
C LEU A 379 -1.99 -6.12 7.98
N THR A 380 -2.00 -5.77 9.27
CA THR A 380 -2.56 -6.64 10.29
C THR A 380 -4.08 -6.78 10.14
N HIS A 381 -4.60 -7.96 10.46
CA HIS A 381 -6.02 -8.32 10.29
C HIS A 381 -6.58 -8.22 8.86
N SER A 382 -5.76 -7.89 7.86
CA SER A 382 -6.19 -7.76 6.47
C SER A 382 -6.59 -9.10 5.84
N ARG A 383 -7.35 -9.04 4.75
CA ARG A 383 -7.64 -10.19 3.88
C ARG A 383 -7.18 -9.88 2.47
N ILE A 384 -6.21 -10.63 1.97
CA ILE A 384 -5.62 -10.44 0.64
C ILE A 384 -5.91 -11.68 -0.19
N ALA A 385 -6.58 -11.52 -1.33
CA ALA A 385 -6.95 -12.63 -2.21
C ALA A 385 -5.77 -13.11 -3.08
N GLY A 386 -4.93 -12.18 -3.52
CA GLY A 386 -3.71 -12.47 -4.29
C GLY A 386 -2.92 -11.20 -4.55
N GLY A 387 -1.82 -11.32 -5.27
CA GLY A 387 -0.99 -10.18 -5.64
C GLY A 387 0.50 -10.45 -5.59
N GLU A 388 1.28 -9.39 -5.73
CA GLU A 388 2.73 -9.47 -5.82
C GLU A 388 3.37 -8.38 -4.95
N ILE A 389 4.32 -8.80 -4.12
CA ILE A 389 5.09 -7.92 -3.25
C ILE A 389 6.56 -8.09 -3.65
N VAL A 390 7.16 -7.02 -4.17
CA VAL A 390 8.55 -7.01 -4.63
C VAL A 390 9.32 -6.00 -3.79
N LEU A 391 10.29 -6.49 -3.02
CA LEU A 391 11.13 -5.63 -2.19
C LEU A 391 12.02 -4.72 -3.05
N PRO A 392 12.22 -3.45 -2.67
CA PRO A 392 13.15 -2.56 -3.37
C PRO A 392 14.60 -2.99 -3.18
N LYS A 393 15.49 -2.44 -4.01
CA LYS A 393 16.94 -2.49 -3.79
C LYS A 393 17.36 -1.37 -2.84
N GLY A 394 18.03 -1.68 -1.74
CA GLY A 394 18.66 -0.65 -0.89
C GLY A 394 18.62 -0.95 0.61
N ILE A 395 19.12 0.01 1.39
CA ILE A 395 19.24 -0.08 2.85
C ILE A 395 17.86 0.04 3.53
N ASP A 396 16.96 0.82 2.96
CA ASP A 396 15.64 1.14 3.53
C ASP A 396 14.54 0.21 3.00
N THR A 397 14.77 -1.10 3.13
CA THR A 397 13.81 -2.12 2.67
C THR A 397 12.64 -2.23 3.68
N PRO A 398 11.37 -2.07 3.24
CA PRO A 398 10.20 -2.15 4.11
C PRO A 398 10.04 -3.46 4.84
N ILE A 399 9.48 -3.39 6.05
CA ILE A 399 8.94 -4.54 6.78
C ILE A 399 7.42 -4.58 6.63
N PHE A 400 6.88 -5.72 6.20
CA PHE A 400 5.44 -5.94 6.05
C PHE A 400 4.88 -6.77 7.21
N ASP A 401 3.91 -6.23 7.96
CA ASP A 401 3.26 -6.97 9.06
C ASP A 401 1.92 -7.59 8.66
N PHE A 402 1.92 -8.91 8.46
CA PHE A 402 0.73 -9.71 8.18
C PHE A 402 0.15 -10.38 9.42
N SER A 403 0.39 -9.83 10.62
CA SER A 403 -0.14 -10.37 11.87
C SER A 403 -1.67 -10.50 11.77
N PHE A 404 -2.19 -11.69 12.08
CA PHE A 404 -3.62 -12.03 12.01
C PHE A 404 -4.29 -11.92 10.62
N ALA A 405 -3.54 -11.59 9.57
CA ALA A 405 -4.05 -11.48 8.22
C ALA A 405 -4.45 -12.85 7.65
N THR A 406 -5.20 -12.82 6.54
CA THR A 406 -5.45 -13.97 5.68
C THR A 406 -4.84 -13.70 4.31
N LEU A 407 -3.84 -14.48 3.95
CA LEU A 407 -3.12 -14.39 2.69
C LEU A 407 -3.59 -15.45 1.72
N GLY A 408 -3.91 -14.97 0.52
CA GLY A 408 -4.30 -15.71 -0.66
C GLY A 408 -3.10 -16.16 -1.52
N ALA A 409 -3.27 -16.15 -2.83
CA ALA A 409 -2.22 -16.37 -3.82
C ALA A 409 -1.31 -15.14 -3.98
N VAL A 410 -0.57 -14.80 -2.91
CA VAL A 410 0.40 -13.70 -2.91
C VAL A 410 1.80 -14.25 -3.17
N SER A 411 2.53 -13.67 -4.11
CA SER A 411 3.94 -13.96 -4.36
C SER A 411 4.84 -12.88 -3.78
N PHE A 412 5.97 -13.30 -3.23
CA PHE A 412 7.03 -12.42 -2.72
C PHE A 412 8.28 -12.54 -3.58
N ASP A 413 8.86 -11.43 -3.98
CA ASP A 413 10.14 -11.38 -4.69
C ASP A 413 11.05 -10.33 -4.08
N ALA A 414 12.36 -10.49 -4.26
CA ALA A 414 13.35 -9.57 -3.74
C ALA A 414 14.61 -9.56 -4.61
N PRO A 415 15.40 -8.47 -4.57
CA PRO A 415 16.67 -8.39 -5.26
C PRO A 415 17.62 -9.50 -4.82
N VAL A 416 18.54 -9.89 -5.72
CA VAL A 416 19.49 -10.99 -5.51
C VAL A 416 20.30 -10.83 -4.22
N GLU A 417 20.54 -9.60 -3.79
CA GLU A 417 21.32 -9.26 -2.60
C GLU A 417 20.65 -9.67 -1.28
N ILE A 418 19.31 -9.66 -1.22
CA ILE A 418 18.52 -9.94 0.01
C ILE A 418 17.50 -11.08 -0.19
N VAL A 419 17.52 -11.76 -1.34
CA VAL A 419 16.54 -12.81 -1.66
C VAL A 419 16.56 -13.95 -0.64
N ASP A 420 17.73 -14.31 -0.11
CA ASP A 420 17.86 -15.36 0.92
C ASP A 420 17.24 -14.93 2.27
N GLU A 421 17.13 -13.62 2.52
CA GLU A 421 16.60 -13.00 3.75
C GLU A 421 15.17 -12.47 3.56
N LEU A 422 14.51 -12.78 2.43
CA LEU A 422 13.18 -12.27 2.06
C LEU A 422 12.16 -12.30 3.21
N PHE A 423 12.09 -13.42 3.95
CA PHE A 423 11.12 -13.58 5.05
C PHE A 423 11.53 -12.92 6.37
N GLU A 424 12.69 -12.27 6.45
CA GLU A 424 13.05 -11.40 7.57
C GLU A 424 12.33 -10.05 7.49
N TYR A 425 11.99 -9.63 6.27
CA TYR A 425 11.20 -8.42 5.96
C TYR A 425 9.69 -8.64 6.01
N VAL A 426 9.23 -9.86 6.32
CA VAL A 426 7.81 -10.21 6.34
C VAL A 426 7.42 -10.86 7.65
N ILE A 427 6.61 -10.16 8.46
CA ILE A 427 6.15 -10.64 9.75
C ILE A 427 4.90 -11.50 9.57
N PHE A 428 5.04 -12.80 9.81
CA PHE A 428 3.91 -13.72 9.91
C PHE A 428 3.64 -14.11 11.37
N ASN A 429 2.53 -13.60 11.92
CA ASN A 429 2.11 -13.91 13.28
C ASN A 429 0.63 -14.27 13.30
N ARG A 430 0.31 -15.54 13.52
CA ARG A 430 -1.06 -16.07 13.43
C ARG A 430 -1.74 -15.77 12.08
N THR A 431 -0.97 -15.51 11.03
CA THR A 431 -1.43 -15.37 9.65
C THR A 431 -2.05 -16.67 9.15
N LYS A 432 -3.16 -16.57 8.43
CA LYS A 432 -3.79 -17.70 7.73
C LYS A 432 -3.31 -17.70 6.29
N PHE A 433 -2.92 -18.86 5.78
CA PHE A 433 -2.50 -19.04 4.39
C PHE A 433 -3.59 -19.85 3.70
N LYS A 434 -4.21 -19.26 2.68
CA LYS A 434 -5.20 -19.88 1.79
C LYS A 434 -4.63 -19.74 0.38
N GLU A 435 -4.42 -20.82 -0.35
CA GLU A 435 -3.89 -20.75 -1.73
C GLU A 435 -2.45 -20.20 -1.87
N PHE A 436 -1.82 -19.74 -0.79
CA PHE A 436 -0.42 -19.31 -0.77
C PHE A 436 0.54 -20.40 -1.27
N ASN A 437 1.33 -20.09 -2.30
CA ASN A 437 2.20 -21.05 -2.95
C ASN A 437 3.56 -21.18 -2.26
N PHE A 438 3.65 -22.07 -1.27
CA PHE A 438 4.93 -22.38 -0.60
C PHE A 438 6.00 -22.97 -1.53
N ASN A 439 5.64 -23.44 -2.74
CA ASN A 439 6.61 -24.04 -3.67
C ASN A 439 7.55 -22.99 -4.26
N GLU A 440 7.02 -21.81 -4.58
CA GLU A 440 7.79 -20.69 -5.13
C GLU A 440 8.83 -20.16 -4.14
N HIS A 441 8.58 -20.30 -2.84
CA HIS A 441 9.44 -19.80 -1.78
C HIS A 441 10.24 -20.90 -1.06
N GLN A 442 10.40 -22.08 -1.68
CA GLN A 442 11.11 -23.19 -1.03
C GLN A 442 12.55 -22.87 -0.68
N GLU A 443 13.26 -22.18 -1.58
CA GLU A 443 14.68 -21.88 -1.39
C GLU A 443 14.88 -20.87 -0.26
N ASN A 444 14.01 -19.85 -0.15
CA ASN A 444 14.02 -18.89 0.97
C ASN A 444 13.67 -19.55 2.32
N LEU A 445 12.92 -20.66 2.30
CA LEU A 445 12.57 -21.40 3.50
C LEU A 445 13.65 -22.44 3.88
N LYS A 446 14.41 -22.99 2.93
CA LYS A 446 15.44 -23.98 3.23
C LYS A 446 16.68 -23.32 3.86
N PRO A 447 17.47 -24.07 4.64
CA PRO A 447 17.19 -25.39 5.20
C PRO A 447 16.31 -25.33 6.46
N SER A 448 16.06 -24.13 7.00
CA SER A 448 15.55 -23.93 8.35
C SER A 448 14.03 -24.12 8.48
N TRP A 449 13.28 -23.94 7.39
CA TRP A 449 11.81 -23.85 7.31
C TRP A 449 11.23 -22.87 8.34
N ARG A 450 11.89 -21.74 8.52
CA ARG A 450 11.50 -20.67 9.42
C ARG A 450 10.67 -19.64 8.66
N ILE A 451 9.44 -19.41 9.11
CA ILE A 451 8.51 -18.43 8.52
C ILE A 451 8.15 -17.30 9.49
N HIS A 452 8.86 -17.17 10.62
CA HIS A 452 8.57 -16.12 11.59
C HIS A 452 9.82 -15.28 11.79
N THR A 453 9.63 -13.98 11.79
CA THR A 453 10.62 -13.01 12.25
C THR A 453 10.66 -13.04 13.78
N THR A 454 11.85 -13.00 14.38
CA THR A 454 11.98 -12.71 15.82
C THR A 454 12.32 -11.25 16.00
N VAL A 455 11.79 -10.66 17.08
CA VAL A 455 12.23 -9.35 17.56
C VAL A 455 13.75 -9.40 17.77
N GLY A 456 14.50 -8.73 16.89
CA GLY A 456 15.98 -8.73 16.85
C GLY A 456 16.61 -9.17 15.52
N ASP A 457 15.84 -9.77 14.60
CA ASP A 457 16.31 -10.13 13.24
C ASP A 457 15.95 -9.05 12.19
N SER A 458 15.07 -8.10 12.54
CA SER A 458 14.71 -6.99 11.65
C SER A 458 15.79 -5.89 11.69
N PRO A 459 16.19 -5.32 10.54
CA PRO A 459 16.92 -4.06 10.52
C PRO A 459 15.99 -2.98 11.07
N GLY A 460 16.26 -2.51 12.29
CA GLY A 460 15.45 -1.47 12.94
C GLY A 460 14.71 -1.95 14.20
N SER A 461 14.92 -1.23 15.30
CA SER A 461 14.42 -1.53 16.64
C SER A 461 12.93 -1.18 16.86
N LEU A 462 12.05 -1.43 15.89
CA LEU A 462 10.63 -1.01 15.96
C LEU A 462 9.73 -1.96 16.76
N LEU A 463 10.26 -3.08 17.26
CA LEU A 463 9.51 -4.05 18.07
C LEU A 463 9.91 -3.99 19.56
N GLU A 464 9.78 -2.82 20.19
CA GLU A 464 10.23 -2.59 21.58
C GLU A 464 9.38 -3.24 22.68
N ARG A 465 8.26 -3.88 22.35
CA ARG A 465 7.51 -4.69 23.34
C ARG A 465 7.97 -6.13 23.26
N ARG A 466 8.72 -6.60 24.26
CA ARG A 466 8.90 -8.03 24.54
C ARG A 466 7.56 -8.62 25.02
N PRO A 467 6.77 -9.34 24.20
CA PRO A 467 5.70 -10.17 24.75
C PRO A 467 6.34 -11.16 25.75
N ARG A 468 5.64 -11.45 26.85
CA ARG A 468 6.08 -12.51 27.78
C ARG A 468 6.37 -13.77 26.97
N ASP A 469 7.48 -14.47 27.22
CA ASP A 469 7.94 -15.65 26.46
C ASP A 469 6.82 -16.65 26.13
N ARG A 470 5.87 -16.81 27.05
CA ARG A 470 4.69 -17.66 26.89
C ARG A 470 3.77 -17.24 25.74
N GLU A 471 3.48 -15.96 25.61
CA GLU A 471 2.57 -15.42 24.60
C GLU A 471 3.18 -15.52 23.21
N MET A 472 4.48 -15.23 23.11
CA MET A 472 5.29 -15.48 21.92
C MET A 472 5.26 -16.95 21.51
N LEU A 473 5.51 -17.88 22.44
CA LEU A 473 5.49 -19.32 22.11
C LEU A 473 4.11 -19.83 21.68
N ASN A 474 3.03 -19.29 22.25
CA ASN A 474 1.66 -19.62 21.82
C ASN A 474 1.37 -19.06 20.41
N ALA A 475 1.80 -17.83 20.13
CA ALA A 475 1.71 -17.21 18.83
C ALA A 475 2.46 -18.03 17.76
N LEU A 476 3.71 -18.42 18.04
CA LEU A 476 4.52 -19.24 17.16
C LEU A 476 3.89 -20.61 16.86
N GLU A 477 3.36 -21.31 17.87
CA GLU A 477 2.67 -22.58 17.63
C GLU A 477 1.47 -22.39 16.70
N SER A 478 0.70 -21.31 16.89
CA SER A 478 -0.43 -20.98 16.03
C SER A 478 0.02 -20.63 14.61
N THR A 479 1.09 -19.83 14.44
CA THR A 479 1.66 -19.49 13.12
C THR A 479 2.04 -20.76 12.36
N TYR A 480 2.85 -21.64 12.96
CA TYR A 480 3.26 -22.87 12.29
C TYR A 480 2.11 -23.85 12.04
N ASN A 481 1.12 -23.90 12.93
CA ASN A 481 -0.07 -24.72 12.68
C ASN A 481 -0.87 -24.20 11.48
N ARG A 482 -0.98 -22.88 11.31
CA ARG A 482 -1.68 -22.26 10.16
C ARG A 482 -0.89 -22.43 8.87
N ALA A 483 0.43 -22.23 8.89
CA ALA A 483 1.32 -22.48 7.76
C ALA A 483 1.26 -23.96 7.31
N LYS A 484 1.23 -24.91 8.26
CA LYS A 484 1.03 -26.34 7.98
C LYS A 484 -0.30 -26.61 7.28
N VAL A 485 -1.40 -26.01 7.76
CA VAL A 485 -2.72 -26.18 7.14
C VAL A 485 -2.70 -25.61 5.73
N GLY A 486 -2.24 -24.38 5.54
CA GLY A 486 -2.14 -23.77 4.21
C GLY A 486 -1.27 -24.58 3.23
N ALA A 487 -0.11 -25.06 3.68
CA ALA A 487 0.77 -25.90 2.86
C ALA A 487 0.10 -27.23 2.46
N LYS A 488 -0.70 -27.82 3.35
CA LYS A 488 -1.47 -29.03 3.03
C LYS A 488 -2.60 -28.74 2.04
N ASP A 489 -3.28 -27.61 2.20
CA ASP A 489 -4.40 -27.22 1.34
C ASP A 489 -3.98 -27.03 -0.12
N VAL A 490 -2.75 -26.56 -0.37
CA VAL A 490 -2.15 -26.46 -1.72
C VAL A 490 -1.37 -27.71 -2.16
N GLY A 491 -1.45 -28.81 -1.40
CA GLY A 491 -0.79 -30.08 -1.74
C GLY A 491 0.74 -30.12 -1.53
N HIS A 492 1.32 -29.11 -0.87
CA HIS A 492 2.76 -29.03 -0.62
C HIS A 492 3.17 -29.81 0.64
N ASN A 493 3.20 -31.15 0.54
CA ASN A 493 3.42 -32.04 1.66
C ASN A 493 4.76 -31.85 2.41
N LYS A 494 5.83 -31.48 1.69
CA LYS A 494 7.15 -31.25 2.31
C LYS A 494 7.13 -30.06 3.29
N ALA A 495 6.66 -28.89 2.85
CA ALA A 495 6.45 -27.72 3.70
C ALA A 495 5.53 -28.03 4.90
N ALA A 496 4.40 -28.71 4.66
CA ALA A 496 3.48 -29.09 5.73
C ALA A 496 4.17 -29.96 6.82
N SER A 497 5.02 -30.91 6.40
CA SER A 497 5.82 -31.73 7.30
C SER A 497 6.82 -30.91 8.14
N GLU A 498 7.52 -29.97 7.50
CA GLU A 498 8.52 -29.13 8.17
C GLU A 498 7.88 -28.15 9.15
N PHE A 499 6.75 -27.54 8.78
CA PHE A 499 5.97 -26.70 9.68
C PHE A 499 5.36 -27.50 10.85
N PHE A 500 4.95 -28.75 10.63
CA PHE A 500 4.52 -29.63 11.72
C PHE A 500 5.67 -29.93 12.69
N PHE A 501 6.88 -30.18 12.18
CA PHE A 501 8.07 -30.37 13.02
C PHE A 501 8.33 -29.13 13.88
N LYS A 502 8.29 -27.92 13.27
CA LYS A 502 8.43 -26.65 13.99
C LYS A 502 7.35 -26.47 15.04
N GLN A 503 6.08 -26.71 14.70
CA GLN A 503 4.96 -26.67 15.64
C GLN A 503 5.22 -27.56 16.87
N MET A 504 5.62 -28.82 16.66
CA MET A 504 5.86 -29.77 17.73
C MET A 504 7.06 -29.38 18.60
N SER A 505 8.13 -28.85 17.99
CA SER A 505 9.29 -28.33 18.71
C SER A 505 8.94 -27.13 19.61
N THR A 506 8.08 -26.22 19.12
CA THR A 506 7.59 -25.07 19.90
C THR A 506 6.70 -25.53 21.04
N ARG A 507 5.80 -26.49 20.81
CA ARG A 507 4.95 -27.10 21.85
C ARG A 507 5.79 -27.72 22.98
N ARG A 508 6.94 -28.32 22.65
CA ARG A 508 7.90 -28.79 23.67
C ARG A 508 8.38 -27.66 24.58
N ARG A 509 8.82 -26.54 24.01
CA ARG A 509 9.28 -25.36 24.76
C ARG A 509 8.17 -24.78 25.64
N GLN A 510 6.93 -24.78 25.14
CA GLN A 510 5.77 -24.35 25.94
C GLN A 510 5.54 -25.21 27.18
N TYR A 511 5.75 -26.53 27.13
CA TYR A 511 5.59 -27.37 28.32
C TYR A 511 6.57 -26.98 29.43
N LEU A 512 7.83 -26.67 29.09
CA LEU A 512 8.81 -26.16 30.05
C LEU A 512 8.43 -24.77 30.57
N ALA A 513 8.05 -23.84 29.68
CA ALA A 513 7.64 -22.51 30.09
C ALA A 513 6.42 -22.55 31.04
N ARG A 514 5.46 -23.47 30.81
CA ARG A 514 4.33 -23.70 31.72
C ARG A 514 4.73 -24.40 33.02
N PHE A 515 5.71 -25.29 32.98
CA PHE A 515 6.20 -26.01 34.16
C PHE A 515 6.77 -25.05 35.21
N TRP A 516 7.59 -24.08 34.79
CA TRP A 516 8.17 -23.09 35.70
C TRP A 516 7.14 -22.15 36.34
N ASN A 517 6.04 -21.87 35.63
CA ASN A 517 5.00 -20.95 36.06
C ASN A 517 3.80 -21.60 36.76
N THR A 518 3.75 -22.94 36.88
CA THR A 518 2.64 -23.65 37.52
C THR A 518 2.99 -23.97 38.97
N PRO A 519 2.25 -23.50 39.99
CA PRO A 519 2.59 -23.77 41.39
C PRO A 519 2.25 -25.22 41.84
N ASP A 520 1.24 -25.84 41.25
CA ASP A 520 0.75 -27.18 41.61
C ASP A 520 1.69 -28.31 41.11
N TRP A 521 2.20 -29.11 42.05
CA TRP A 521 3.14 -30.20 41.78
C TRP A 521 2.55 -31.32 40.92
N ARG A 522 1.25 -31.61 41.01
CA ARG A 522 0.60 -32.64 40.17
C ARG A 522 0.57 -32.18 38.72
N LYS A 523 0.22 -30.91 38.51
CA LYS A 523 0.23 -30.30 37.17
C LYS A 523 1.64 -30.19 36.61
N LYS A 524 2.65 -29.89 37.46
CA LYS A 524 4.07 -29.95 37.06
C LYS A 524 4.47 -31.35 36.58
N GLY A 525 4.08 -32.40 37.30
CA GLY A 525 4.32 -33.79 36.89
C GLY A 525 3.74 -34.11 35.51
N VAL A 526 2.49 -33.70 35.25
CA VAL A 526 1.84 -33.87 33.94
C VAL A 526 2.58 -33.10 32.83
N LEU A 527 3.02 -31.86 33.10
CA LEU A 527 3.76 -31.05 32.13
C LEU A 527 5.13 -31.65 31.81
N LEU A 528 5.85 -32.14 32.82
CA LEU A 528 7.14 -32.81 32.63
C LEU A 528 6.98 -34.11 31.84
N ALA A 529 5.95 -34.91 32.15
CA ALA A 529 5.64 -36.13 31.39
C ALA A 529 5.30 -35.81 29.92
N ARG A 530 4.51 -34.77 29.65
CA ARG A 530 4.22 -34.29 28.29
C ARG A 530 5.47 -33.79 27.57
N TRP A 531 6.34 -33.06 28.26
CA TRP A 531 7.62 -32.61 27.72
C TRP A 531 8.54 -33.78 27.35
N ALA A 532 8.67 -34.76 28.25
CA ALA A 532 9.51 -35.95 28.04
C ALA A 532 8.95 -36.83 26.91
N SER A 533 7.63 -37.08 26.90
CA SER A 533 6.96 -37.82 25.83
C SER A 533 7.10 -37.14 24.46
N ASN A 534 6.88 -35.82 24.39
CA ASN A 534 7.08 -35.08 23.16
C ASN A 534 8.56 -35.13 22.71
N GLY A 535 9.50 -34.91 23.63
CA GLY A 535 10.93 -34.96 23.33
C GLY A 535 11.40 -36.34 22.84
N THR A 536 10.97 -37.41 23.47
CA THR A 536 11.31 -38.80 23.08
C THR A 536 10.77 -39.13 21.69
N ILE A 537 9.50 -38.81 21.40
CA ILE A 537 8.91 -38.98 20.06
C ILE A 537 9.69 -38.17 19.01
N GLY A 538 10.05 -36.92 19.33
CA GLY A 538 10.84 -36.05 18.47
C GLY A 538 12.24 -36.60 18.17
N LEU A 539 12.92 -37.16 19.18
CA LEU A 539 14.26 -37.73 19.04
C LEU A 539 14.27 -39.05 18.25
N ILE A 540 13.31 -39.94 18.50
CA ILE A 540 13.29 -41.28 17.91
C ILE A 540 12.76 -41.24 16.48
N THR A 541 11.71 -40.45 16.21
CA THR A 541 10.96 -40.52 14.95
C THR A 541 10.91 -39.21 14.17
N GLY A 542 11.52 -38.13 14.68
CA GLY A 542 11.31 -36.79 14.13
C GLY A 542 9.83 -36.38 14.15
N TYR A 543 9.10 -36.74 15.21
CA TYR A 543 7.64 -36.61 15.31
C TYR A 543 6.83 -37.43 14.29
N GLY A 544 7.40 -38.54 13.84
CA GLY A 544 6.81 -39.40 12.82
C GLY A 544 6.90 -38.82 11.41
N GLU A 545 7.77 -37.82 11.21
CA GLU A 545 7.92 -37.10 9.95
C GLU A 545 9.19 -37.48 9.19
N ARG A 546 10.19 -38.05 9.87
CA ARG A 546 11.55 -38.22 9.31
C ARG A 546 12.11 -39.62 9.59
N PRO A 547 12.11 -40.54 8.60
CA PRO A 547 12.65 -41.89 8.76
C PRO A 547 14.12 -41.93 9.19
N SER A 548 14.91 -40.93 8.79
CA SER A 548 16.33 -40.82 9.14
C SER A 548 16.59 -40.78 10.64
N TYR A 549 15.64 -40.28 11.45
CA TYR A 549 15.75 -40.28 12.91
C TYR A 549 15.62 -41.69 13.48
N VAL A 550 14.75 -42.51 12.90
CA VAL A 550 14.58 -43.90 13.32
C VAL A 550 15.81 -44.73 12.95
N ILE A 551 16.36 -44.50 11.74
CA ILE A 551 17.62 -45.12 11.30
C ILE A 551 18.77 -44.71 12.22
N GLY A 552 18.92 -43.40 12.50
CA GLY A 552 19.95 -42.89 13.40
C GLY A 552 19.82 -43.42 14.83
N THR A 553 18.59 -43.51 15.35
CA THR A 553 18.33 -44.12 16.67
C THR A 553 18.70 -45.60 16.67
N SER A 554 18.36 -46.34 15.62
CA SER A 554 18.73 -47.75 15.47
C SER A 554 20.25 -47.93 15.45
N MET A 555 20.95 -47.09 14.68
CA MET A 555 22.42 -47.05 14.61
C MET A 555 23.10 -46.65 15.92
N LEU A 556 22.38 -46.03 16.87
CA LEU A 556 22.88 -45.71 18.20
C LEU A 556 22.57 -46.83 19.21
N VAL A 557 21.38 -47.42 19.15
CA VAL A 557 20.95 -48.50 20.05
C VAL A 557 21.86 -49.72 19.91
N ILE A 558 22.15 -50.13 18.68
CA ILE A 558 22.99 -51.31 18.39
C ILE A 558 24.38 -51.23 19.08
N PRO A 559 25.23 -50.22 18.83
CA PRO A 559 26.52 -50.13 19.50
C PRO A 559 26.39 -49.92 21.02
N LEU A 560 25.34 -49.25 21.50
CA LEU A 560 25.11 -49.08 22.94
C LEU A 560 24.88 -50.44 23.63
N PHE A 561 24.02 -51.29 23.06
CA PHE A 561 23.77 -52.62 23.58
C PHE A 561 24.99 -53.54 23.43
N SER A 562 25.76 -53.40 22.35
CA SER A 562 27.06 -54.07 22.23
C SER A 562 28.00 -53.78 23.41
N VAL A 563 28.04 -52.53 23.90
CA VAL A 563 28.84 -52.17 25.08
C VAL A 563 28.23 -52.76 26.36
N VAL A 564 26.90 -52.77 26.48
CA VAL A 564 26.21 -53.39 27.62
C VAL A 564 26.50 -54.89 27.70
N TYR A 565 26.45 -55.62 26.59
CA TYR A 565 26.79 -57.04 26.57
C TYR A 565 28.25 -57.30 26.94
N TRP A 566 29.17 -56.47 26.46
CA TRP A 566 30.58 -56.57 26.83
C TRP A 566 30.81 -56.34 28.33
N ALA A 567 30.02 -55.49 28.97
CA ALA A 567 30.11 -55.20 30.40
C ALA A 567 29.45 -56.27 31.30
N LEU A 568 28.62 -57.15 30.74
CA LEU A 568 28.00 -58.24 31.48
C LEU A 568 28.96 -59.44 31.60
N PRO A 569 29.01 -60.12 32.77
CA PRO A 569 29.82 -61.31 32.94
C PRO A 569 29.19 -62.48 32.17
N SER A 570 29.63 -62.67 30.93
CA SER A 570 29.23 -63.76 30.05
C SER A 570 30.36 -64.10 29.09
N ASP A 571 30.48 -65.38 28.73
CA ASP A 571 31.35 -65.79 27.63
C ASP A 571 30.84 -65.18 26.31
N PRO A 572 31.75 -64.83 25.38
CA PRO A 572 31.36 -64.19 24.14
C PRO A 572 30.37 -65.07 23.35
N PRO A 573 29.28 -64.47 22.82
CA PRO A 573 28.17 -65.22 22.23
C PRO A 573 28.51 -65.89 20.90
N THR A 574 29.64 -65.55 20.27
CA THR A 574 30.10 -66.11 19.00
C THR A 574 31.63 -66.19 18.97
N SER A 575 32.20 -67.16 18.25
CA SER A 575 33.65 -67.28 18.06
C SER A 575 34.17 -66.29 17.01
N GLY A 576 34.89 -65.25 17.42
CA GLY A 576 35.44 -64.19 16.56
C GLY A 576 36.70 -63.55 17.18
N LYS A 577 37.03 -62.33 16.74
CA LYS A 577 38.14 -61.53 17.30
C LYS A 577 37.64 -60.16 17.74
N PHE A 578 38.17 -59.68 18.88
CA PHE A 578 38.21 -58.28 19.31
C PHE A 578 36.86 -57.53 19.27
N GLY A 579 35.96 -57.80 20.22
CA GLY A 579 34.77 -56.97 20.52
C GLY A 579 33.63 -56.98 19.48
N LEU A 580 33.90 -57.36 18.23
CA LEU A 580 32.93 -57.45 17.15
C LEU A 580 31.84 -58.51 17.37
N GLU A 581 32.11 -59.50 18.22
CA GLU A 581 31.17 -60.57 18.58
C GLU A 581 29.90 -60.01 19.25
N TYR A 582 30.06 -59.06 20.17
CA TYR A 582 28.94 -58.41 20.86
C TYR A 582 28.16 -57.47 19.94
N LEU A 583 28.82 -56.86 18.96
CA LEU A 583 28.18 -56.01 17.96
C LEU A 583 27.33 -56.84 17.00
N ILE A 584 27.87 -57.97 16.51
CA ILE A 584 27.13 -58.92 15.67
C ILE A 584 25.92 -59.46 16.44
N PHE A 585 26.12 -59.85 17.69
CA PHE A 585 25.03 -60.32 18.55
C PHE A 585 23.94 -59.25 18.78
N SER A 586 24.34 -57.99 19.00
CA SER A 586 23.41 -56.87 19.12
C SER A 586 22.62 -56.64 17.83
N ILE A 587 23.26 -56.65 16.65
CA ILE A 587 22.55 -56.55 15.36
C ILE A 587 21.53 -57.69 15.21
N GLN A 588 21.91 -58.92 15.55
CA GLN A 588 21.03 -60.09 15.45
C GLN A 588 19.85 -60.00 16.41
N SER A 589 20.11 -59.62 17.66
CA SER A 589 19.09 -59.41 18.70
C SER A 589 18.13 -58.29 18.29
N PHE A 590 18.65 -57.18 17.77
CA PHE A 590 17.88 -56.02 17.32
C PHE A 590 16.93 -56.35 16.15
N VAL A 591 17.40 -57.07 15.13
CA VAL A 591 16.60 -57.38 13.93
C VAL A 591 15.60 -58.52 14.18
N THR A 592 15.67 -59.19 15.34
CA THR A 592 14.77 -60.31 15.73
C THR A 592 14.78 -61.50 14.75
N LEU A 593 15.85 -61.64 13.95
CA LEU A 593 15.94 -62.61 12.87
C LEU A 593 16.48 -63.96 13.39
N ILE A 594 15.57 -64.83 13.84
CA ILE A 594 15.66 -66.31 13.87
C ILE A 594 16.80 -66.98 14.69
N LEU A 595 17.78 -66.26 15.27
CA LEU A 595 18.88 -66.83 16.08
C LEU A 595 19.04 -66.27 17.51
N GLY A 596 18.11 -65.41 17.96
CA GLY A 596 18.25 -64.62 19.19
C GLY A 596 17.73 -65.24 20.49
N SER A 597 17.93 -66.54 20.75
CA SER A 597 17.98 -66.96 22.16
C SER A 597 19.39 -66.68 22.64
N ALA A 598 19.54 -65.80 23.62
CA ALA A 598 20.80 -65.66 24.35
C ALA A 598 21.38 -67.07 24.66
N PRO A 599 22.71 -67.27 24.59
CA PRO A 599 23.32 -68.59 24.75
C PRO A 599 22.71 -69.32 25.96
N ALA A 600 22.41 -70.61 25.85
CA ALA A 600 21.68 -71.35 26.90
C ALA A 600 22.37 -71.27 28.27
N ASP A 601 23.69 -71.06 28.28
CA ASP A 601 24.54 -70.93 29.47
C ASP A 601 24.75 -69.47 29.93
N SER A 602 24.07 -68.49 29.32
CA SER A 602 24.19 -67.07 29.65
C SER A 602 23.39 -66.70 30.90
N SER A 603 23.88 -65.68 31.62
CA SER A 603 23.23 -65.18 32.85
C SER A 603 21.81 -64.65 32.58
N VAL A 604 20.92 -64.76 33.57
CA VAL A 604 19.55 -64.21 33.49
C VAL A 604 19.54 -62.74 33.11
N ALA A 605 20.53 -61.97 33.58
CA ALA A 605 20.70 -60.56 33.21
C ALA A 605 20.99 -60.38 31.71
N PHE A 606 21.84 -61.23 31.12
CA PHE A 606 22.14 -61.20 29.69
C PHE A 606 20.90 -61.54 28.84
N GLN A 607 20.16 -62.58 29.24
CA GLN A 607 18.92 -62.98 28.57
C GLN A 607 17.87 -61.86 28.64
N PHE A 608 17.74 -61.19 29.79
CA PHE A 608 16.81 -60.09 29.99
C PHE A 608 17.17 -58.87 29.14
N VAL A 609 18.45 -58.48 29.07
CA VAL A 609 18.93 -57.39 28.22
C VAL A 609 18.68 -57.69 26.74
N SER A 610 18.94 -58.93 26.31
CA SER A 610 18.65 -59.38 24.94
C SER A 610 17.16 -59.31 24.59
N ALA A 611 16.28 -59.73 25.49
CA ALA A 611 14.83 -59.59 25.31
C ALA A 611 14.39 -58.12 25.20
N ILE A 612 14.99 -57.21 25.97
CA ILE A 612 14.72 -55.77 25.89
C ILE A 612 15.19 -55.21 24.54
N GLU A 613 16.40 -55.56 24.09
CA GLU A 613 16.92 -55.10 22.79
C GLU A 613 16.04 -55.58 21.64
N ALA A 614 15.65 -56.85 21.65
CA ALA A 614 14.76 -57.42 20.64
C ALA A 614 13.40 -56.69 20.60
N PHE A 615 12.83 -56.39 21.77
CA PHE A 615 11.59 -55.60 21.85
C PHE A 615 11.77 -54.18 21.28
N ILE A 616 12.85 -53.49 21.65
CA ILE A 616 13.16 -52.14 21.14
C ILE A 616 13.38 -52.18 19.63
N GLY A 617 14.13 -53.17 19.12
CA GLY A 617 14.44 -53.34 17.72
C GLY A 617 13.18 -53.60 16.89
N ALA A 618 12.30 -54.51 17.32
CA ALA A 618 11.01 -54.74 16.69
C ALA A 618 10.16 -53.46 16.63
N PHE A 619 10.13 -52.68 17.71
CA PHE A 619 9.40 -51.41 17.76
C PHE A 619 10.00 -50.35 16.83
N LEU A 620 11.33 -50.21 16.78
CA LEU A 620 12.00 -49.26 15.89
C LEU A 620 11.85 -49.63 14.42
N ILE A 621 11.87 -50.93 14.08
CA ILE A 621 11.58 -51.39 12.72
C ILE A 621 10.14 -51.05 12.34
N ALA A 622 9.17 -51.29 13.22
CA ALA A 622 7.78 -50.90 12.98
C ALA A 622 7.61 -49.38 12.80
N LEU A 623 8.30 -48.57 13.61
CA LEU A 623 8.34 -47.12 13.47
C LEU A 623 9.02 -46.67 12.18
N LEU A 624 10.08 -47.37 11.72
CA LEU A 624 10.74 -47.08 10.47
C LEU A 624 9.79 -47.30 9.30
N VAL A 625 9.08 -48.43 9.28
CA VAL A 625 8.05 -48.71 8.27
C VAL A 625 6.94 -47.66 8.30
N PHE A 626 6.45 -47.30 9.49
CA PHE A 626 5.42 -46.26 9.64
C PHE A 626 5.89 -44.90 9.11
N THR A 627 7.08 -44.45 9.51
CA THR A 627 7.64 -43.16 9.08
C THR A 627 7.96 -43.16 7.59
N LEU A 628 8.45 -44.26 7.04
CA LEU A 628 8.74 -44.40 5.60
C LEU A 628 7.45 -44.36 4.78
N THR A 629 6.43 -45.12 5.19
CA THR A 629 5.11 -45.12 4.54
C THR A 629 4.52 -43.71 4.52
N ARG A 630 4.59 -43.02 5.67
CA ARG A 630 4.12 -41.65 5.81
C ARG A 630 4.98 -40.64 5.02
N SER A 631 6.25 -40.94 4.78
CA SER A 631 7.15 -40.14 3.95
C SER A 631 6.95 -40.36 2.45
N ILE A 632 6.50 -41.54 2.02
CA ILE A 632 6.26 -41.90 0.60
C ILE A 632 4.89 -41.43 0.12
N HIS A 633 3.87 -41.45 0.99
CA HIS A 633 2.54 -40.92 0.68
C HIS A 633 2.45 -39.37 0.70
N ARG A 634 3.60 -38.71 0.69
CA ARG A 634 3.77 -37.26 0.69
C ARG A 634 4.52 -36.86 -0.56
#